data_AF-A0A023Y9I6-F1
#
_entry.id   AF-A0A023Y9I6-F1
#
_cell.length_a   1.000
_cell.length_b   1.000
_cell.length_c   1.000
_cell.angle_alpha   90.00
_cell.angle_beta   90.00
_cell.angle_gamma   90.00
#
_symmetry.space_group_name_H-M   'P 1'
#
loop_
_entity.id
_entity.type
_entity.pdbx_description
1 polymer ?
#
loop_
_entity_poly.entity_id
_entity_poly.type
_entity_poly.pdbx_seq_one_letter_code
_entity_poly.pdbx_strand_id
1 'polypeptide(L)'
;MSTIEKLPSSGSPFATIRTEDSADGAAHWLFMHADAATGIRPCCRKDMLDEMWSYMAAITRSPAERHDGTLRHFVLASDAVAYNLGGDLDLFTRLIREGNRDLLLN
;
A
#
# COMPACT_ATOMS: atom_id res chain seq x y z
N MET A 1 35.17 12.93 22.19
CA MET A 1 34.66 11.64 21.64
C MET A 1 33.35 11.95 20.94
N SER A 2 33.27 11.75 19.63
CA SER A 2 32.05 12.01 18.86
C SER A 2 31.16 10.77 18.92
N THR A 3 30.02 10.87 19.60
CA THR A 3 29.03 9.79 19.67
C THR A 3 28.28 9.76 18.33
N ILE A 4 28.57 8.76 17.50
CA ILE A 4 27.76 8.50 16.30
C ILE A 4 26.48 7.82 16.78
N GLU A 5 25.39 8.56 16.88
CA GLU A 5 24.06 7.97 17.02
C GLU A 5 23.64 7.39 15.67
N LYS A 6 23.41 6.07 15.64
CA LYS A 6 22.69 5.44 14.54
C LYS A 6 21.26 5.95 14.58
N LEU A 7 20.88 6.74 13.58
CA LEU A 7 19.47 7.02 13.29
C LEU A 7 18.74 5.66 13.25
N PRO A 8 17.63 5.48 13.98
CA PRO A 8 16.84 4.27 13.87
C PRO A 8 16.52 4.08 12.39
N SER A 9 16.83 2.90 11.84
CA SER A 9 16.52 2.63 10.44
C SER A 9 15.02 2.83 10.27
N SER A 10 14.64 3.93 9.63
CA SER A 10 13.27 4.25 9.24
C SER A 10 12.88 3.32 8.09
N GLY A 11 12.96 2.00 8.31
CA GLY A 11 12.45 1.03 7.37
C GLY A 11 10.96 1.23 7.23
N SER A 12 10.46 1.11 6.00
CA SER A 12 9.02 1.10 5.76
C SER A 12 8.37 0.04 6.67
N PRO A 13 7.27 0.34 7.38
CA PRO A 13 6.54 -0.68 8.14
C PRO A 13 5.81 -1.68 7.23
N PHE A 14 5.84 -1.43 5.91
CA PHE A 14 5.16 -2.20 4.89
C PHE A 14 6.17 -2.94 4.00
N ALA A 15 5.85 -4.18 3.65
CA ALA A 15 6.68 -5.02 2.80
C ALA A 15 6.36 -4.87 1.30
N THR A 16 5.10 -4.55 0.97
CA THR A 16 4.60 -4.55 -0.42
C THR A 16 4.22 -3.17 -0.94
N ILE A 17 4.11 -2.18 -0.04
CA ILE A 17 3.91 -0.77 -0.40
C ILE A 17 5.04 0.12 0.14
N ARG A 18 5.23 1.25 -0.52
CA ARG A 18 6.09 2.34 -0.05
C ARG A 18 5.24 3.60 0.05
N THR A 19 5.45 4.37 1.11
CA THR A 19 4.65 5.57 1.37
C THR A 19 5.55 6.80 1.50
N GLU A 20 5.06 7.94 1.01
CA GLU A 20 5.70 9.24 1.21
C GLU A 20 4.63 10.27 1.59
N ASP A 21 4.78 10.89 2.76
CA ASP A 21 3.85 11.88 3.27
C ASP A 21 4.48 13.26 3.26
N SER A 22 3.71 14.28 2.88
CA SER A 22 4.14 15.66 3.08
C SER A 22 4.17 16.00 4.57
N ALA A 23 5.13 16.84 4.99
CA ALA A 23 5.31 17.18 6.39
C ALA A 23 4.09 17.88 7.03
N ASP A 24 3.28 18.55 6.22
CA ASP A 24 2.03 19.20 6.62
C ASP A 24 0.80 18.26 6.59
N GLY A 25 0.97 17.00 6.14
CA GLY A 25 -0.10 16.03 6.00
C GLY A 25 -1.17 16.42 4.96
N ALA A 26 -0.83 17.28 4.01
CA ALA A 26 -1.70 17.71 2.92
C ALA A 26 -1.64 16.78 1.69
N ALA A 27 -0.57 16.00 1.52
CA ALA A 27 -0.41 15.06 0.42
C ALA A 27 0.17 13.72 0.92
N HIS A 28 -0.42 12.63 0.43
CA HIS A 28 -0.08 11.26 0.79
C HIS A 28 0.17 10.47 -0.49
N TRP A 29 1.34 9.88 -0.62
CA TRP A 29 1.72 9.04 -1.75
C TRP A 29 1.80 7.59 -1.30
N LEU A 30 1.14 6.71 -2.04
CA LEU A 30 1.28 5.27 -1.89
C LEU A 30 1.76 4.69 -3.21
N PHE A 31 2.92 4.05 -3.17
CA PHE A 31 3.50 3.30 -4.27
C PHE A 31 3.22 1.81 -4.03
N MET A 32 2.39 1.22 -4.87
CA MET A 32 2.15 -0.22 -4.89
C MET A 32 3.40 -0.98 -5.35
N HIS A 33 3.48 -2.26 -5.00
CA HIS A 33 4.49 -3.19 -5.52
C HIS A 33 5.94 -2.81 -5.17
N ALA A 34 6.19 -2.33 -3.96
CA ALA A 34 7.54 -2.03 -3.46
C ALA A 34 8.47 -3.26 -3.47
N ASP A 35 7.88 -4.46 -3.50
CA ASP A 35 8.56 -5.75 -3.62
C ASP A 35 8.71 -6.25 -5.07
N ALA A 36 8.33 -5.48 -6.10
CA ALA A 36 8.39 -5.92 -7.50
C ALA A 36 9.80 -6.33 -7.94
N ALA A 37 10.84 -5.73 -7.36
CA ALA A 37 12.24 -6.09 -7.63
C ALA A 37 12.59 -7.54 -7.25
N THR A 38 11.77 -8.18 -6.41
CA THR A 38 11.94 -9.59 -6.04
C THR A 38 11.43 -10.58 -7.11
N GLY A 39 10.91 -10.08 -8.24
CA GLY A 39 10.37 -10.89 -9.33
C GLY A 39 8.88 -11.21 -9.20
N ILE A 40 8.23 -10.63 -8.18
CA ILE A 40 6.79 -10.75 -7.94
C ILE A 40 6.00 -9.98 -9.01
N ARG A 41 4.90 -10.59 -9.48
CA ARG A 41 4.00 -9.97 -10.46
C ARG A 41 3.25 -8.78 -9.83
N PRO A 42 3.23 -7.60 -10.46
CA PRO A 42 2.56 -6.42 -9.92
C PRO A 42 1.03 -6.48 -10.16
N CYS A 43 0.32 -7.26 -9.34
CA CYS A 43 -1.14 -7.39 -9.34
C CYS A 43 -1.72 -7.16 -7.93
N CYS A 44 -3.05 -7.10 -7.82
CA CYS A 44 -3.82 -6.94 -6.58
C CYS A 44 -3.76 -8.19 -5.68
N ARG A 45 -2.58 -8.47 -5.12
CA ARG A 45 -2.38 -9.51 -4.11
C ARG A 45 -2.96 -9.07 -2.77
N LYS A 46 -3.44 -10.04 -1.99
CA LYS A 46 -4.08 -9.79 -0.70
C LYS A 46 -3.20 -9.00 0.27
N ASP A 47 -1.94 -9.39 0.45
CA ASP A 47 -1.03 -8.72 1.40
C ASP A 47 -0.86 -7.23 1.09
N MET A 48 -0.77 -6.88 -0.21
CA MET A 48 -0.69 -5.49 -0.64
C MET A 48 -1.98 -4.72 -0.39
N LEU A 49 -3.14 -5.34 -0.65
CA LEU A 49 -4.43 -4.72 -0.36
C LEU A 49 -4.61 -4.48 1.15
N ASP A 50 -4.16 -5.43 1.99
CA ASP A 50 -4.23 -5.33 3.45
C ASP A 50 -3.32 -4.19 3.97
N GLU A 51 -2.09 -4.06 3.45
CA GLU A 51 -1.20 -2.95 3.79
C GLU A 51 -1.73 -1.59 3.30
N MET A 52 -2.24 -1.52 2.06
CA MET A 52 -2.90 -0.32 1.52
C MET A 52 -4.06 0.12 2.40
N TRP A 53 -4.90 -0.82 2.82
CA TRP A 53 -6.02 -0.54 3.71
C TRP A 53 -5.56 0.00 5.07
N SER A 54 -4.54 -0.64 5.67
CA SER A 54 -3.94 -0.20 6.93
C SER A 54 -3.46 1.24 6.86
N TYR A 55 -2.70 1.59 5.81
CA TYR A 55 -2.21 2.94 5.60
C TYR A 55 -3.34 3.95 5.33
N MET A 56 -4.28 3.63 4.42
CA MET A 56 -5.40 4.52 4.10
C MET A 56 -6.27 4.79 5.34
N ALA A 57 -6.49 3.78 6.19
CA ALA A 57 -7.19 3.94 7.46
C ALA A 57 -6.43 4.89 8.40
N ALA A 58 -5.10 4.77 8.49
CA ALA A 58 -4.26 5.60 9.34
C ALA A 58 -4.25 7.09 8.92
N ILE A 59 -4.30 7.39 7.62
CA ILE A 59 -4.27 8.78 7.11
C ILE A 59 -5.67 9.41 6.99
N THR A 60 -6.74 8.63 7.16
CA THR A 60 -8.12 9.11 7.09
C THR A 60 -8.49 9.83 8.38
N ARG A 61 -8.76 11.14 8.26
CA ARG A 61 -9.19 11.97 9.39
C ARG A 61 -10.61 11.66 9.81
N SER A 62 -10.87 11.76 11.12
CA SER A 62 -12.22 11.70 11.66
C SER A 62 -13.06 12.87 11.13
N PRO A 63 -14.40 12.77 11.13
CA PRO A 63 -15.26 13.85 10.67
C PRO A 63 -15.00 15.19 11.35
N ALA A 64 -14.63 15.19 12.64
CA ALA A 64 -14.36 16.40 13.41
C ALA A 64 -13.06 17.13 13.01
N GLU A 65 -12.13 16.43 12.38
CA GLU A 65 -10.82 16.97 11.97
C GLU A 65 -10.78 17.40 10.50
N ARG A 66 -11.90 17.22 9.79
CA ARG A 66 -12.07 17.68 8.40
C ARG A 66 -12.41 19.16 8.42
N HIS A 67 -11.67 19.93 7.64
CA HIS A 67 -11.82 21.39 7.55
C HIS A 67 -12.22 21.77 6.13
N ASP A 68 -13.35 22.46 6.01
CA ASP A 68 -13.82 22.96 4.71
C ASP A 68 -12.81 23.95 4.12
N GLY A 69 -12.57 23.84 2.81
CA GLY A 69 -11.61 24.67 2.09
C GLY A 69 -10.15 24.18 2.13
N THR A 70 -9.83 23.15 2.92
CA THR A 70 -8.47 22.57 2.97
C THR A 70 -8.39 21.30 2.12
N LEU A 71 -7.67 21.37 1.00
CA LEU A 71 -7.53 20.23 0.10
C LEU A 71 -6.43 19.28 0.59
N ARG A 72 -6.76 17.99 0.73
CA ARG A 72 -5.80 16.90 0.93
C ARG A 72 -5.78 15.99 -0.29
N HIS A 73 -4.60 15.52 -0.66
CA HIS A 73 -4.39 14.70 -1.85
C HIS A 73 -3.92 13.31 -1.45
N PHE A 74 -4.44 12.31 -2.16
CA PHE A 74 -3.94 10.95 -2.11
C PHE A 74 -3.53 10.55 -3.52
N VAL A 75 -2.27 10.16 -3.69
CA VAL A 75 -1.70 9.71 -4.96
C VAL A 75 -1.42 8.22 -4.85
N LEU A 76 -2.05 7.45 -5.73
CA LEU A 76 -1.78 6.03 -5.87
C LEU A 76 -0.88 5.82 -7.09
N ALA A 77 0.30 5.27 -6.87
CA ALA A 77 1.35 5.03 -7.85
C ALA A 77 1.85 3.58 -7.76
N SER A 78 2.90 3.25 -8.52
CA SER A 78 3.52 1.92 -8.52
C SER A 78 5.04 2.04 -8.60
N ASP A 79 5.76 1.21 -7.85
CA ASP A 79 7.20 1.03 -7.93
C ASP A 79 7.60 -0.03 -8.98
N ALA A 80 6.62 -0.71 -9.58
CA ALA A 80 6.86 -1.67 -10.64
C ALA A 80 6.91 -1.00 -12.03
N VAL A 81 7.37 -1.76 -13.03
CA VAL A 81 7.37 -1.36 -14.45
C VAL A 81 5.96 -1.23 -15.06
N ALA A 82 4.92 -1.64 -14.33
CA ALA A 82 3.52 -1.49 -14.69
C ALA A 82 2.76 -0.88 -13.51
N TYR A 83 1.68 -0.15 -13.81
CA TYR A 83 0.82 0.44 -12.77
C TYR A 83 0.22 -0.63 -11.85
N ASN A 84 -0.58 -1.54 -12.41
CA ASN A 84 -1.15 -2.71 -11.74
C ASN A 84 -1.73 -3.63 -12.83
N LEU A 85 -1.54 -4.94 -12.74
CA LEU A 85 -1.98 -5.93 -13.73
C LEU A 85 -3.39 -6.49 -13.47
N GLY A 86 -4.12 -5.95 -12.50
CA GLY A 86 -5.47 -6.38 -12.13
C GLY A 86 -5.46 -7.40 -11.01
N GLY A 87 -6.45 -8.30 -11.00
CA GLY A 87 -6.61 -9.29 -9.94
C GLY A 87 -5.48 -10.34 -9.88
N ASP A 88 -5.36 -10.99 -8.73
CA ASP A 88 -4.44 -12.11 -8.53
C ASP A 88 -4.98 -13.36 -9.25
N LEU A 89 -4.51 -13.58 -10.48
CA LEU A 89 -4.93 -14.69 -11.31
C LEU A 89 -4.46 -16.06 -10.78
N ASP A 90 -3.36 -16.10 -10.04
CA ASP A 90 -2.88 -17.35 -9.42
C ASP A 90 -3.82 -17.75 -8.28
N LEU A 91 -4.23 -16.79 -7.45
CA LEU A 91 -5.26 -16.98 -6.44
C LEU A 91 -6.59 -17.42 -7.05
N PHE A 92 -7.10 -16.70 -8.06
CA PHE A 92 -8.38 -17.04 -8.68
C PHE A 92 -8.36 -18.43 -9.30
N THR A 93 -7.30 -18.77 -10.03
CA THR A 93 -7.15 -20.09 -10.65
C THR A 93 -7.17 -21.20 -9.60
N ARG A 94 -6.48 -21.00 -8.47
CA ARG A 94 -6.47 -21.96 -7.37
C ARG A 94 -7.87 -22.14 -6.78
N LEU A 95 -8.55 -21.06 -6.40
CA LEU A 95 -9.88 -21.12 -5.77
C LEU A 95 -10.95 -21.71 -6.70
N ILE A 96 -10.89 -21.40 -8.00
CA ILE A 96 -11.79 -21.98 -9.01
C ILE A 96 -11.59 -23.51 -9.09
N ARG A 97 -10.33 -23.98 -9.12
CA ARG A 97 -10.03 -25.42 -9.18
C ARG A 97 -10.41 -26.16 -7.90
N GLU A 98 -10.30 -25.51 -6.75
CA GLU A 98 -10.71 -26.03 -5.45
C GLU A 98 -12.25 -26.03 -5.27
N GLY A 99 -13.01 -25.42 -6.20
CA GLY A 99 -14.46 -25.23 -6.03
C GLY A 99 -14.81 -24.30 -4.85
N ASN A 100 -13.85 -23.51 -4.38
CA ASN A 100 -13.97 -22.69 -3.19
C ASN A 100 -14.65 -21.35 -3.52
N ARG A 101 -15.97 -21.42 -3.70
CA ARG A 101 -16.80 -20.27 -4.05
C ARG A 101 -16.76 -19.17 -2.99
N ASP A 102 -16.71 -19.54 -1.72
CA ASP A 102 -16.80 -18.59 -0.62
C ASP A 102 -15.60 -17.65 -0.59
N LEU A 103 -14.38 -18.16 -0.76
CA LEU A 103 -13.19 -17.30 -0.84
C LEU A 103 -13.03 -16.58 -2.18
N LEU A 104 -13.73 -17.00 -3.23
CA LEU A 104 -13.65 -16.36 -4.53
C LEU A 104 -14.52 -15.09 -4.61
N LEU A 105 -15.55 -14.98 -3.77
CA LEU A 105 -16.56 -13.92 -3.84
C LEU A 105 -16.63 -13.01 -2.61
N ASN A 106 -15.79 -13.25 -1.61
CA ASN A 106 -15.69 -12.45 -0.38
C ASN A 106 -14.27 -11.91 -0.22
#